data_AF-A0A432S6I5-F1
#
_entry.id   AF-A0A432S6I5-F1
#
_cell.length_a   1.000
_cell.length_b   1.000
_cell.length_c   1.000
_cell.angle_alpha   90.00
_cell.angle_beta   90.00
_cell.angle_gamma   90.00
#
_symmetry.space_group_name_H-M   'P 1'
#
loop_
_entity.id
_entity.type
_entity.pdbx_description
1 polymer ?
#
loop_
_entity_poly.entity_id
_entity_poly.type
_entity_poly.pdbx_seq_one_letter_code
_entity_poly.pdbx_strand_id
1 'polypeptide(L)'
;MASYSSVDKVLAQVADIHASDIILLSFIILGAGVLTYVVLLMKDKKKPPEERRSRFVLFLIALNVSFFTTVVIFVYKVVMIGLAHLFGH
;
A
#
# COMPACT_ATOMS: atom_id res chain seq x y z
N MET A 1 -15.14 -34.03 -18.14
CA MET A 1 -15.04 -33.13 -16.97
C MET A 1 -13.60 -33.17 -16.49
N ALA A 2 -12.83 -32.10 -16.73
CA ALA A 2 -11.45 -32.03 -16.29
C ALA A 2 -11.41 -31.85 -14.75
N SER A 3 -10.82 -32.82 -14.06
CA SER A 3 -10.57 -32.75 -12.62
C SER A 3 -9.43 -31.77 -12.38
N TYR A 4 -9.74 -30.52 -12.05
CA TYR A 4 -8.75 -29.54 -11.60
C TYR A 4 -8.05 -30.06 -10.35
N SER A 5 -6.71 -30.07 -10.36
CA SER A 5 -5.93 -30.51 -9.21
C SER A 5 -6.14 -29.53 -8.04
N SER A 6 -5.95 -29.99 -6.80
CA SER A 6 -6.03 -29.13 -5.62
C SER A 6 -5.10 -27.92 -5.70
N VAL A 7 -3.97 -28.05 -6.41
CA VAL A 7 -2.99 -26.99 -6.67
C VAL A 7 -3.57 -25.89 -7.55
N ASP A 8 -4.32 -26.24 -8.60
CA ASP A 8 -4.94 -25.25 -9.49
C ASP A 8 -6.04 -24.45 -8.78
N LYS A 9 -6.77 -25.07 -7.85
CA LYS A 9 -7.76 -24.39 -7.02
C LYS A 9 -7.09 -23.42 -6.04
N VAL A 10 -5.96 -23.81 -5.43
CA VAL A 10 -5.18 -22.93 -4.55
C VAL A 10 -4.57 -21.77 -5.34
N LEU A 11 -3.99 -22.02 -6.52
CA LEU A 11 -3.47 -20.98 -7.40
C LEU A 11 -4.56 -20.02 -7.88
N ALA A 12 -5.74 -20.52 -8.24
CA ALA A 12 -6.88 -19.69 -8.62
C ALA A 12 -7.38 -18.84 -7.43
N GLN A 13 -7.42 -19.41 -6.22
CA GLN A 13 -7.84 -18.70 -5.01
C GLN A 13 -6.82 -17.64 -4.58
N VAL A 14 -5.51 -17.92 -4.76
CA VAL A 14 -4.43 -16.93 -4.58
C VAL A 14 -4.49 -15.84 -5.64
N ALA A 15 -4.76 -16.19 -6.92
CA ALA A 15 -4.92 -15.24 -8.01
C ALA A 15 -6.12 -14.28 -7.80
N ASP A 16 -7.25 -14.79 -7.29
CA ASP A 16 -8.43 -13.98 -6.98
C ASP A 16 -8.20 -13.03 -5.78
N ILE A 17 -7.39 -13.46 -4.80
CA ILE A 17 -6.95 -12.61 -3.68
C ILE A 17 -6.13 -11.41 -4.20
N HIS A 18 -5.31 -11.60 -5.24
CA HIS A 18 -4.44 -10.55 -5.76
C HIS A 18 -5.17 -9.36 -6.39
N ALA A 19 -6.26 -9.56 -7.15
CA ALA A 19 -6.95 -8.44 -7.80
C ALA A 19 -7.60 -7.48 -6.79
N SER A 20 -8.27 -8.04 -5.76
CA SER A 20 -8.87 -7.25 -4.68
C SER A 20 -7.79 -6.54 -3.85
N ASP A 21 -6.68 -7.22 -3.55
CA ASP A 21 -5.56 -6.64 -2.82
C ASP A 21 -4.85 -5.54 -3.60
N ILE A 22 -4.71 -5.65 -4.93
CA ILE A 22 -4.12 -4.59 -5.76
C ILE A 22 -4.97 -3.31 -5.73
N ILE A 23 -6.29 -3.45 -5.79
CA ILE A 23 -7.22 -2.31 -5.67
C ILE A 23 -7.10 -1.68 -4.29
N LEU A 24 -7.10 -2.49 -3.23
CA LEU A 24 -6.94 -2.02 -1.85
C LEU A 24 -5.59 -1.31 -1.64
N LEU A 25 -4.49 -1.88 -2.12
CA LEU A 25 -3.15 -1.29 -2.05
C LEU A 25 -3.10 0.03 -2.83
N SER A 26 -3.76 0.10 -3.99
CA SER A 26 -3.85 1.33 -4.78
C SER A 26 -4.60 2.44 -4.03
N PHE A 27 -5.71 2.10 -3.36
CA PHE A 27 -6.42 3.03 -2.47
C PHE A 27 -5.55 3.50 -1.29
N ILE A 28 -4.77 2.60 -0.71
CA ILE A 28 -3.84 2.91 0.39
C ILE A 28 -2.71 3.83 -0.10
N ILE A 29 -2.11 3.57 -1.27
CA ILE A 29 -1.06 4.42 -1.87
C ILE A 29 -1.61 5.83 -2.11
N LEU A 30 -2.77 5.92 -2.77
CA LEU A 30 -3.40 7.20 -3.07
C LEU A 30 -3.79 7.95 -1.79
N GLY A 31 -4.44 7.25 -0.86
CA GLY A 31 -4.87 7.81 0.42
C GLY A 31 -3.69 8.34 1.22
N ALA A 32 -2.69 7.50 1.49
CA ALA A 32 -1.49 7.88 2.24
C ALA A 32 -0.69 8.99 1.56
N GLY A 33 -0.61 8.97 0.23
CA GLY A 33 0.07 9.99 -0.57
C GLY A 33 -0.62 11.35 -0.47
N VAL A 34 -1.94 11.39 -0.67
CA VAL A 34 -2.74 12.63 -0.56
C VAL A 34 -2.68 13.17 0.86
N LEU A 35 -2.88 12.32 1.87
CA LEU A 35 -2.84 12.74 3.28
C LEU A 35 -1.48 13.34 3.65
N THR A 36 -0.40 12.65 3.28
CA THR A 36 0.97 13.12 3.55
C THR A 36 1.25 14.43 2.82
N TYR A 37 0.85 14.55 1.55
CA TYR A 37 1.05 15.76 0.76
C TYR A 37 0.28 16.96 1.34
N VAL A 38 -0.98 16.76 1.76
CA VAL A 38 -1.79 17.81 2.40
C VAL A 38 -1.16 18.25 3.72
N VAL A 39 -0.74 17.31 4.57
CA VAL A 39 -0.08 17.63 5.85
C VAL A 39 1.22 18.40 5.62
N LEU A 40 2.02 18.00 4.63
CA LEU A 40 3.25 18.69 4.26
C LEU A 40 2.98 20.09 3.74
N LEU A 41 1.99 20.28 2.86
CA LEU A 41 1.57 21.61 2.38
C LEU A 41 1.07 22.50 3.51
N MET A 42 0.28 21.97 4.44
CA MET A 42 -0.21 22.72 5.60
C MET A 42 0.93 23.15 6.52
N LYS A 43 1.94 22.29 6.72
CA LYS A 43 3.15 22.63 7.49
C LYS A 43 4.04 23.63 6.75
N ASP A 44 4.19 23.49 5.45
CA ASP A 44 5.05 24.38 4.64
C ASP A 44 4.46 25.79 4.51
N LYS A 45 3.13 25.91 4.41
CA LYS A 45 2.45 27.22 4.42
C LYS A 45 2.68 28.05 5.68
N LYS A 46 2.95 27.39 6.83
CA LYS A 46 3.26 28.07 8.10
C LYS A 46 4.67 28.66 8.13
N LYS A 47 5.54 28.28 7.18
CA LYS A 47 6.92 28.77 7.12
C LYS A 47 7.03 30.11 6.39
N PRO A 48 8.03 30.94 6.76
CA PRO A 48 8.36 32.14 6.01
C PRO A 48 8.70 31.79 4.55
N PRO A 49 8.44 32.69 3.58
CA PRO A 49 8.55 32.40 2.15
C PRO A 49 9.91 31.84 1.72
N GLU A 50 10.96 32.27 2.41
CA GLU A 50 12.36 31.94 2.15
C GLU A 50 12.70 30.49 2.52
N GLU A 51 11.97 29.89 3.47
CA GLU A 51 12.17 28.52 3.93
C GLU A 51 11.16 27.52 3.32
N ARG A 52 10.22 28.00 2.50
CA ARG A 52 9.20 27.16 1.88
C ARG A 52 9.84 26.21 0.89
N ARG A 53 9.56 24.92 1.07
CA ARG A 53 10.03 23.90 0.13
C ARG A 53 9.21 23.96 -1.15
N SER A 54 9.84 23.66 -2.27
CA SER A 54 9.14 23.53 -3.55
C SER A 54 8.03 22.49 -3.43
N ARG A 55 6.86 22.79 -4.00
CA ARG A 55 5.70 21.87 -4.02
C ARG A 55 6.05 20.53 -4.66
N PHE A 56 6.95 20.54 -5.65
CA PHE A 56 7.46 19.34 -6.29
C PHE A 56 8.25 18.46 -5.31
N VAL A 57 9.08 19.06 -4.45
CA VAL A 57 9.84 18.32 -3.42
C VAL A 57 8.89 17.72 -2.37
N LEU A 58 7.87 18.47 -1.94
CA LEU A 58 6.86 17.96 -1.01
C LEU A 58 6.06 16.79 -1.61
N PHE A 59 5.76 16.85 -2.91
CA PHE A 59 5.12 15.77 -3.65
C PHE A 59 6.00 14.51 -3.71
N LEU A 60 7.29 14.66 -4.03
CA LEU A 60 8.23 13.53 -4.05
C LEU A 60 8.38 12.87 -2.66
N ILE A 61 8.40 13.67 -1.59
CA ILE A 61 8.43 13.14 -0.22
C ILE A 61 7.14 12.36 0.06
N ALA A 62 5.98 12.92 -0.28
CA ALA A 62 4.70 12.25 -0.05
C ALA A 62 4.58 10.93 -0.85
N LEU A 63 5.10 10.88 -2.07
CA LEU A 63 5.12 9.69 -2.92
C LEU A 63 6.01 8.58 -2.32
N ASN A 64 7.18 8.94 -1.77
CA ASN A 64 8.03 7.97 -1.08
C ASN A 64 7.37 7.45 0.20
N VAL A 65 6.80 8.34 1.02
CA VAL A 65 6.11 7.94 2.26
C VAL A 65 4.92 7.03 1.97
N SER A 66 4.13 7.33 0.94
CA SER A 66 3.00 6.47 0.56
C SER A 66 3.46 5.11 0.05
N PHE A 67 4.51 5.07 -0.78
CA PHE A 67 5.09 3.82 -1.25
C PHE A 67 5.56 2.93 -0.08
N PHE A 68 6.36 3.49 0.84
CA PHE A 68 6.83 2.74 2.02
C PHE A 68 5.67 2.25 2.90
N THR A 69 4.67 3.09 3.13
CA THR A 69 3.49 2.73 3.92
C THR A 69 2.78 1.52 3.30
N THR A 70 2.60 1.52 1.98
CA THR A 70 1.97 0.41 1.27
C THR A 70 2.79 -0.87 1.32
N VAL A 71 4.11 -0.80 1.16
CA VAL A 71 5.00 -1.96 1.27
C VAL A 71 4.89 -2.59 2.66
N VAL A 72 4.91 -1.78 3.72
CA VAL A 72 4.78 -2.29 5.10
C VAL A 72 3.43 -2.98 5.31
N ILE A 73 2.33 -2.39 4.84
CA ILE A 73 1.00 -3.00 4.95
C ILE A 73 0.93 -4.31 4.15
N PHE A 74 1.50 -4.33 2.96
CA PHE A 74 1.54 -5.54 2.13
C PHE A 74 2.30 -6.67 2.83
N VAL A 75 3.51 -6.40 3.33
CA VAL A 75 4.31 -7.38 4.08
C VAL A 75 3.55 -7.87 5.30
N TYR A 76 2.90 -6.97 6.06
CA TYR A 76 2.07 -7.33 7.20
C TYR A 76 0.94 -8.30 6.80
N LYS A 77 0.20 -8.04 5.71
CA LYS A 77 -0.86 -8.95 5.24
C LYS A 77 -0.30 -10.31 4.84
N VAL A 78 0.81 -10.36 4.10
CA VAL A 78 1.45 -11.62 3.68
C VAL A 78 1.90 -12.43 4.90
N VAL A 79 2.53 -11.78 5.88
CA VAL A 79 2.96 -12.44 7.13
C VAL A 79 1.76 -12.98 7.90
N MET A 80 0.68 -12.21 8.04
CA MET A 80 -0.53 -12.65 8.74
C MET A 80 -1.21 -13.84 8.04
N ILE A 81 -1.25 -13.85 6.71
CA ILE A 81 -1.77 -15.00 5.94
C ILE A 81 -0.89 -16.23 6.17
N GLY A 82 0.45 -16.08 6.13
CA GLY A 82 1.39 -17.17 6.41
C GLY A 82 1.25 -17.73 7.82
N LEU A 83 1.10 -16.86 8.82
CA LEU A 83 0.86 -17.25 10.22
C LEU A 83 -0.49 -17.96 10.39
N ALA A 84 -1.55 -17.46 9.77
CA ALA A 84 -2.86 -18.09 9.80
C ALA A 84 -2.83 -19.50 9.18
N HIS A 85 -2.00 -19.72 8.15
CA HIS A 85 -1.82 -21.04 7.56
C HIS A 85 -1.01 -22.00 8.43
N LEU A 86 0.04 -21.49 9.12
CA LEU A 86 0.91 -22.29 10.00
C LEU A 86 0.26 -22.63 11.35
N PHE A 87 -0.56 -21.74 11.90
CA PHE A 87 -1.14 -21.87 13.25
C PHE A 87 -2.66 -22.07 13.26
N GLY A 88 -3.33 -21.97 12.12
CA GLY A 88 -4.78 -22.15 11.99
C GLY A 88 -5.20 -23.58 11.60
N HIS A 89 -4.34 -24.56 11.84
CA HIS A 89 -4.62 -25.98 11.65
C HIS A 89 -5.00 -26.68 12.95
#